data_AF-A0A3L6G5H2-F1
#
_entry.id   AF-A0A3L6G5H2-F1
#
_cell.length_a   1.000
_cell.length_b   1.000
_cell.length_c   1.000
_cell.angle_alpha   90.00
_cell.angle_beta   90.00
_cell.angle_gamma   90.00
#
_symmetry.space_group_name_H-M   'P 1'
#
loop_
_entity.id
_entity.type
_entity.pdbx_description
1 polymer ?
#
loop_
_entity_poly.entity_id
_entity_poly.type
_entity_poly.pdbx_seq_one_letter_code
_entity_poly.pdbx_strand_id
1 'polypeptide(L)'
;MRNINHLLLFFQIKREISTMKLIKHPNVVQLHEVMASRTKIYMVLEFVDGGELFDKISENLLLDSNGALKVSDFGLCAFAPQTNV
;
A
#
# COMPACT_ATOMS: atom_id res chain seq x y z
N MET A 1 9.20 -27.85 0.19
CA MET A 1 9.47 -26.96 -0.98
C MET A 1 9.03 -25.55 -0.63
N ARG A 2 9.89 -24.53 -0.77
CA ARG A 2 9.48 -23.12 -0.55
C ARG A 2 8.63 -22.67 -1.73
N ASN A 3 7.41 -22.21 -1.45
CA ASN A 3 6.44 -21.77 -2.46
C ASN A 3 6.94 -20.49 -3.15
N ILE A 4 7.02 -20.48 -4.49
CA ILE A 4 7.51 -19.35 -5.31
C ILE A 4 6.71 -18.06 -5.03
N ASN A 5 5.41 -18.19 -4.77
CA ASN A 5 4.54 -17.04 -4.45
C ASN A 5 5.01 -16.28 -3.21
N HIS A 6 5.55 -16.99 -2.21
CA HIS A 6 6.05 -16.38 -0.98
C HIS A 6 7.34 -15.57 -1.20
N LEU A 7 8.13 -15.94 -2.21
CA LEU A 7 9.34 -15.20 -2.59
C LEU A 7 8.98 -13.93 -3.36
N LEU A 8 8.04 -14.01 -4.29
CA LEU A 8 7.54 -12.86 -5.06
C LEU A 8 6.94 -11.78 -4.15
N LEU A 9 6.08 -12.19 -3.21
CA LEU A 9 5.48 -11.27 -2.24
C LEU A 9 6.54 -10.54 -1.39
N PHE A 10 7.58 -11.26 -0.96
CA PHE A 10 8.66 -10.66 -0.17
C PHE A 10 9.46 -9.61 -0.95
N PHE A 11 9.74 -9.85 -2.23
CA PHE A 11 10.41 -8.87 -3.09
C PHE A 11 9.55 -7.62 -3.29
N GLN A 12 8.24 -7.79 -3.49
CA GLN A 12 7.32 -6.67 -3.62
C GLN A 12 7.32 -5.80 -2.37
N ILE A 13 7.17 -6.41 -1.18
CA ILE A 13 7.17 -5.67 0.09
C ILE A 13 8.49 -4.91 0.30
N LYS A 14 9.63 -5.54 -0.02
CA LYS A 14 10.94 -4.87 0.07
C LYS A 14 11.06 -3.66 -0.84
N ARG A 15 10.52 -3.75 -2.06
CA ARG A 15 10.52 -2.64 -3.01
C ARG A 15 9.70 -1.47 -2.48
N GLU A 16 8.49 -1.73 -1.99
CA GLU A 16 7.61 -0.67 -1.44
C GLU A 16 8.26 0.02 -0.24
N ILE A 17 8.82 -0.76 0.71
CA ILE A 17 9.56 -0.20 1.85
C ILE A 17 10.72 0.69 1.40
N SER A 18 11.44 0.29 0.35
CA SER A 18 12.57 1.05 -0.16
C SER A 18 12.12 2.37 -0.76
N THR A 19 11.02 2.38 -1.51
CA THR A 19 10.41 3.61 -2.03
C THR A 19 9.98 4.53 -0.89
N MET A 20 9.27 4.01 0.11
CA MET A 20 8.80 4.80 1.26
C MET A 20 9.95 5.43 2.06
N LYS A 21 11.10 4.75 2.18
CA LYS A 21 12.29 5.30 2.84
C LYS A 21 12.92 6.50 2.11
N LEU A 22 12.72 6.59 0.79
CA LEU A 22 13.27 7.66 -0.03
C LEU A 22 12.37 8.90 -0.08
N ILE A 23 11.07 8.73 0.14
CA ILE A 23 10.11 9.82 0.09
C ILE A 23 10.24 10.68 1.34
N LYS A 24 10.50 11.98 1.13
CA LYS A 24 10.47 13.02 2.16
C LYS A 24 9.68 14.20 1.64
N HIS A 25 8.41 14.29 2.04
CA HIS A 25 7.50 15.32 1.56
C HIS A 25 6.50 15.68 2.65
N PRO A 26 6.18 16.97 2.86
CA PRO A 26 5.29 17.42 3.95
C PRO A 26 3.86 16.85 3.91
N ASN A 27 3.42 16.36 2.75
CA ASN A 27 2.07 15.79 2.56
C ASN A 27 2.09 14.26 2.36
N VAL A 28 3.19 13.58 2.70
CA VAL A 28 3.30 12.11 2.63
C VAL A 28 3.82 11.60 3.96
N VAL A 29 3.09 10.65 4.55
CA VAL A 29 3.45 10.00 5.81
C VAL A 29 4.86 9.44 5.73
N GLN A 30 5.72 9.84 6.68
CA GLN A 30 7.09 9.36 6.72
C GLN A 30 7.19 7.97 7.37
N LEU A 31 8.01 7.10 6.77
CA LEU A 31 8.43 5.84 7.37
C LEU A 31 9.68 6.06 8.25
N HIS A 32 9.55 5.81 9.55
CA HIS A 32 10.66 5.95 10.51
C HIS A 32 11.50 4.68 10.61
N GLU A 33 10.86 3.52 10.80
CA GLU A 33 11.55 2.26 11.02
C GLU A 33 10.74 1.07 10.49
N VAL A 34 11.45 -0.01 10.12
CA VAL A 34 10.85 -1.30 9.80
C VAL A 34 11.50 -2.39 10.62
N MET A 35 10.68 -3.18 11.30
CA MET A 35 11.10 -4.34 12.07
C MET A 35 10.45 -5.60 11.47
N ALA A 36 11.13 -6.74 11.55
CA ALA A 36 10.59 -7.99 11.05
C ALA A 36 10.76 -9.11 12.07
N SER A 37 9.76 -9.97 12.13
CA SER A 37 9.78 -11.24 12.85
C SER A 37 9.64 -12.39 11.85
N ARG A 38 9.54 -13.63 12.33
CA ARG A 38 9.40 -14.81 11.44
C ARG A 38 8.10 -14.78 10.62
N THR A 39 7.06 -14.12 11.11
CA THR A 39 5.71 -14.18 10.53
C THR A 39 5.06 -12.82 10.33
N LYS A 40 5.66 -11.74 10.84
CA LYS A 40 5.09 -10.38 10.79
C LYS A 40 6.14 -9.34 10.47
N ILE A 41 5.72 -8.32 9.73
CA ILE A 41 6.49 -7.09 9.46
C ILE A 41 5.79 -5.96 10.21
N TYR A 42 6.57 -5.13 10.88
CA TYR A 42 6.11 -3.96 11.62
C TYR A 42 6.70 -2.71 10.97
N MET A 43 5.85 -1.73 10.68
CA MET A 43 6.26 -0.44 10.12
C MET A 43 5.92 0.65 11.13
N VAL A 44 6.93 1.43 11.51
CA VAL A 44 6.76 2.61 12.38
C VAL A 44 6.61 3.82 11.47
N LEU A 45 5.39 4.34 11.41
CA LEU A 45 5.00 5.47 10.56
C LEU A 45 4.76 6.72 11.41
N GLU A 46 4.85 7.88 10.77
CA GLU A 46 4.35 9.14 11.32
C GLU A 46 2.87 9.03 11.68
N PHE A 47 2.49 9.55 12.85
CA PHE A 47 1.11 9.55 13.31
C PHE A 47 0.36 10.77 12.76
N VAL A 48 -0.85 10.54 12.23
CA VAL A 48 -1.74 11.57 11.70
C VAL A 48 -3.07 11.50 12.45
N ASP A 49 -3.49 12.61 13.06
CA ASP A 49 -4.71 12.73 13.87
C ASP A 49 -5.98 13.06 13.05
N GLY A 50 -5.83 13.17 11.74
CA GLY A 50 -6.89 13.60 10.81
C GLY A 50 -7.91 12.53 10.41
N GLY A 51 -7.76 11.28 10.85
CA GLY A 51 -8.63 10.17 10.42
C GLY A 51 -8.48 9.83 8.93
N GLU A 52 -9.37 8.97 8.42
CA GLU A 52 -9.29 8.49 7.04
C GLU A 52 -9.98 9.45 6.06
N LEU A 53 -9.48 9.47 4.83
CA LEU A 53 -10.08 10.25 3.76
C LEU A 53 -11.47 9.69 3.38
N PHE A 54 -11.65 8.36 3.47
CA PHE A 54 -12.93 7.71 3.16
C PHE A 54 -14.07 8.21 4.06
N ASP A 55 -13.80 8.43 5.35
CA ASP A 55 -14.79 8.99 6.28
C ASP A 55 -15.21 10.42 5.93
N LYS A 56 -14.36 11.13 5.20
CA LYS A 56 -14.53 12.55 4.84
C LYS A 56 -15.07 12.76 3.43
N ILE A 57 -15.01 11.73 2.58
CA ILE A 57 -15.48 11.80 1.19
C ILE A 57 -16.82 11.07 1.07
N SER A 58 -17.85 11.74 0.54
CA SER A 58 -19.13 11.11 0.21
C SER A 58 -18.93 9.97 -0.80
N GLU A 59 -19.61 8.84 -0.60
CA GLU A 59 -19.47 7.53 -1.29
C GLU A 59 -19.31 7.58 -2.82
N ASN A 60 -19.72 8.66 -3.49
CA ASN A 60 -19.77 8.77 -4.95
C ASN A 60 -18.51 9.37 -5.63
N LEU A 61 -17.55 9.94 -4.89
CA LEU A 61 -16.42 10.63 -5.55
C LEU A 61 -15.31 9.66 -6.01
N LEU A 62 -15.29 8.45 -5.45
CA LEU A 62 -14.22 7.49 -5.68
C LEU A 62 -14.64 6.32 -6.58
N LEU A 63 -15.85 6.35 -7.15
CA LEU A 63 -16.33 5.24 -7.99
C LEU A 63 -16.06 5.51 -9.48
N ASP A 64 -15.66 4.48 -10.22
CA ASP A 64 -15.70 4.50 -11.68
C ASP A 64 -17.15 4.45 -12.20
N SER A 65 -17.33 4.53 -13.51
CA SER A 65 -18.66 4.47 -14.16
C SER A 65 -19.41 3.15 -13.89
N ASN A 66 -18.77 2.15 -13.28
CA ASN A 66 -19.32 0.85 -12.92
C ASN A 66 -19.53 0.69 -11.40
N GLY A 67 -19.28 1.73 -10.60
CA GLY A 67 -19.42 1.67 -9.15
C GLY A 67 -18.22 1.06 -8.42
N ALA A 68 -17.05 0.92 -9.07
CA ALA A 68 -15.85 0.36 -8.46
C ALA A 68 -14.93 1.45 -7.88
N LEU A 69 -14.41 1.26 -6.66
CA LEU A 69 -13.53 2.20 -5.97
C LEU A 69 -12.21 2.40 -6.73
N LYS A 70 -12.01 3.57 -7.35
CA LYS A 70 -10.79 4.01 -8.06
C LYS A 70 -9.62 4.36 -7.14
N VAL A 71 -9.88 4.85 -5.93
CA VAL A 71 -8.83 5.36 -5.03
C VAL A 71 -8.81 4.56 -3.73
N SER A 72 -8.30 3.34 -3.83
CA SER A 72 -7.71 2.61 -2.70
C SER A 72 -6.23 2.27 -2.92
N ASP A 73 -5.66 2.63 -4.07
CA ASP A 73 -4.41 2.03 -4.57
C ASP A 73 -3.15 2.87 -4.32
N PHE A 74 -3.16 3.78 -3.34
CA PHE A 74 -1.92 4.42 -2.89
C PHE A 74 -0.95 3.43 -2.20
N GLY A 75 -1.39 2.21 -1.87
CA GLY A 75 -0.64 1.26 -1.03
C GLY A 75 -0.45 -0.16 -1.56
N LEU A 76 -1.09 -0.54 -2.65
CA LEU A 76 -0.77 -1.80 -3.35
C LEU A 76 -0.77 -1.47 -4.83
N CYS A 77 0.34 -1.68 -5.55
CA CYS A 77 0.20 -1.90 -6.98
C CYS A 77 -0.66 -3.15 -7.16
N ALA A 78 -1.96 -2.99 -7.41
CA ALA A 78 -2.80 -4.07 -7.87
C ALA A 78 -2.18 -4.61 -9.16
N PHE A 79 -1.77 -5.88 -9.12
CA PHE A 79 -1.38 -6.63 -10.30
C PHE A 79 -2.57 -6.58 -11.27
N ALA A 80 -2.42 -5.87 -12.39
CA ALA A 80 -3.38 -5.96 -13.47
C ALA A 80 -3.51 -7.44 -13.84
N PRO A 81 -4.71 -8.05 -13.81
CA PRO A 81 -4.86 -9.40 -14.32
C PRO A 81 -4.43 -9.37 -15.78
N GLN A 82 -3.42 -10.16 -16.14
CA GLN A 82 -3.09 -10.36 -17.54
C GLN A 82 -4.30 -11.05 -18.17
N THR A 83 -5.06 -10.31 -18.97
CA THR A 83 -6.04 -10.88 -19.87
C THR A 83 -5.26 -11.71 -20.88
N ASN A 84 -5.27 -13.03 -20.70
CA ASN A 84 -4.85 -13.95 -21.74
C ASN A 84 -5.79 -13.76 -22.93
N VAL A 85 -5.23 -13.25 -24.03
CA VAL A 85 -5.72 -13.52 -25.38
C VAL A 85 -4.98 -14.75 -25.88
#